data_AF-A0A2V8P7W6-F1
#
_entry.id   AF-A0A2V8P7W6-F1
#
_cell.length_a   1.000
_cell.length_b   1.000
_cell.length_c   1.000
_cell.angle_alpha   90.00
_cell.angle_beta   90.00
_cell.angle_gamma   90.00
#
_symmetry.space_group_name_H-M   'P 1'
#
loop_
_entity.id
_entity.type
_entity.pdbx_description
1 polymer ?
#
loop_
_entity_poly.entity_id
_entity_poly.type
_entity_poly.pdbx_seq_one_letter_code
_entity_poly.pdbx_strand_id
1 'polypeptide(L)'
;MMVDFWENHFSIFANKDDDRYLLTGFDRETIRPFAMGRFRDLLGATAHSPAMLYYLDNWRSSVPRPYPAKDGKPAGVDGGLNENYARELMELHSMGVDGGYTQKDVQEVARCFTGWTIEKPNQEGLFLYRPGLHDNGDKIVLGHKILAGGGIADGERVLDILAMHASTARFIATKLARRFISDDPPPSVIDRAAAVFLKTDGSIRETLRAIMTAPEFFAATTYRAKVRSPFEYVAAAMRALNADTDGDRPVLDAIGRMGQPVFGRITPDGYADRADQWLSSGAMVARFNFASALATNRIKGTKVDVEKLLSGVDRAKKDEVASRLVQLTLTGDASKGTRAALDKLLRSEAATDSVQNQVYPFPGFPPEFSPLNTSRPAKPQRSLVPPTKFVKVNNPIPNHYVVVLNDDVVSSDAPLNVRHDAIAAIANAHALHYAGKVGYIYETALKGYSIELPEEAAAIAISNEPQVKWVEEVGTLQFGIESNITRNVSASYAPNGATSQTLPAYIAELITLLVGSPEFQQR
;
A
#
# COMPACT_ATOMS: atom_id res chain seq x y z
N MET A 1 9.43 -9.41 0.31
CA MET A 1 8.63 -10.16 1.30
C MET A 1 9.00 -9.71 2.69
N MET A 2 9.92 -10.32 3.46
CA MET A 2 10.09 -9.87 4.86
C MET A 2 10.62 -8.43 5.01
N VAL A 3 11.54 -7.99 4.15
CA VAL A 3 11.98 -6.58 4.12
C VAL A 3 10.77 -5.65 3.83
N ASP A 4 10.11 -5.83 2.68
CA ASP A 4 8.86 -5.16 2.29
C ASP A 4 7.75 -5.17 3.37
N PHE A 5 7.56 -6.28 4.09
CA PHE A 5 6.62 -6.36 5.21
C PHE A 5 7.03 -5.43 6.37
N TRP A 6 8.31 -5.36 6.71
CA TRP A 6 8.80 -4.50 7.78
C TRP A 6 8.93 -3.03 7.36
N GLU A 7 9.33 -2.73 6.13
CA GLU A 7 9.25 -1.39 5.55
C GLU A 7 7.81 -0.86 5.57
N ASN A 8 6.83 -1.72 5.31
CA ASN A 8 5.41 -1.38 5.39
C ASN A 8 4.89 -1.31 6.84
N HIS A 9 5.45 -2.09 7.77
CA HIS A 9 5.07 -2.05 9.18
C HIS A 9 5.61 -0.82 9.90
N PHE A 10 6.80 -0.37 9.54
CA PHE A 10 7.47 0.84 10.03
C PHE A 10 7.46 1.92 8.93
N SER A 11 6.27 2.22 8.41
CA SER A 11 6.08 3.02 7.19
C SER A 11 6.57 4.46 7.36
N ILE A 12 7.40 4.93 6.41
CA ILE A 12 7.89 6.31 6.32
C ILE A 12 7.47 6.90 4.96
N PHE A 13 6.91 8.11 4.97
CA PHE A 13 6.51 8.81 3.76
C PHE A 13 7.67 9.59 3.15
N ALA A 14 8.09 9.23 1.93
CA ALA A 14 9.23 9.88 1.27
C ALA A 14 9.08 11.40 1.10
N ASN A 15 7.87 11.91 0.97
CA ASN A 15 7.63 13.33 0.73
C ASN A 15 7.38 14.15 2.01
N LYS A 16 7.65 13.60 3.21
CA LYS A 16 7.77 14.41 4.42
C LYS A 16 9.12 15.14 4.40
N ASP A 17 9.11 16.33 3.82
CA ASP A 17 10.24 17.25 3.73
C ASP A 17 11.54 16.58 3.24
N ASP A 18 12.50 16.34 4.14
CA ASP A 18 13.84 15.79 3.86
C ASP A 18 13.95 14.26 4.02
N ASP A 19 12.89 13.55 4.48
CA ASP A 19 12.94 12.08 4.73
C ASP A 19 13.40 11.27 3.50
N ARG A 20 13.11 11.77 2.29
CA ARG A 20 13.55 11.17 1.01
C ARG A 20 15.03 10.82 0.96
N TYR A 21 15.89 11.55 1.66
CA TYR A 21 17.33 11.35 1.67
C TYR A 21 17.77 10.24 2.64
N LEU A 22 16.95 9.96 3.65
CA LEU A 22 17.25 9.02 4.74
C LEU A 22 16.73 7.59 4.44
N LEU A 23 15.74 7.45 3.56
CA LEU A 23 15.09 6.17 3.23
C LEU A 23 16.02 5.06 2.73
N THR A 24 17.05 5.40 1.93
CA THR A 24 18.02 4.39 1.44
C THR A 24 18.83 3.79 2.60
N GLY A 25 19.17 4.60 3.61
CA GLY A 25 19.80 4.13 4.84
C GLY A 25 18.82 3.32 5.69
N PHE A 26 17.56 3.77 5.80
CA PHE A 26 16.51 3.05 6.52
C PHE A 26 16.30 1.62 5.99
N ASP A 27 16.08 1.44 4.70
CA ASP A 27 15.98 0.11 4.10
C ASP A 27 17.27 -0.72 4.35
N ARG A 28 18.43 -0.19 3.93
CA ARG A 28 19.70 -0.92 3.92
C ARG A 28 20.24 -1.30 5.29
N GLU A 29 20.13 -0.40 6.27
CA GLU A 29 20.84 -0.47 7.55
C GLU A 29 19.88 -0.67 8.73
N THR A 30 18.63 -0.20 8.62
CA THR A 30 17.62 -0.37 9.68
C THR A 30 16.72 -1.59 9.47
N ILE A 31 16.22 -1.85 8.26
CA ILE A 31 15.25 -2.93 8.02
C ILE A 31 15.93 -4.23 7.57
N ARG A 32 16.72 -4.21 6.50
CA ARG A 32 17.31 -5.42 5.88
C ARG A 32 18.10 -6.31 6.84
N PRO A 33 18.98 -5.79 7.74
CA PRO A 33 19.80 -6.65 8.60
C PRO A 33 18.97 -7.43 9.63
N PHE A 34 17.85 -6.86 10.08
CA PHE A 34 17.06 -7.38 11.20
C PHE A 34 15.74 -8.05 10.76
N ALA A 35 15.40 -8.05 9.47
CA ALA A 35 14.15 -8.57 8.93
C ALA A 35 13.80 -10.05 9.28
N MET A 36 14.80 -10.84 9.72
CA MET A 36 14.67 -12.23 10.18
C MET A 36 15.32 -12.47 11.57
N GLY A 37 15.62 -11.40 12.31
CA GLY A 37 16.29 -11.41 13.62
C GLY A 37 15.31 -11.49 14.80
N ARG A 38 15.67 -10.90 15.94
CA ARG A 38 14.70 -10.63 17.01
C ARG A 38 13.97 -9.32 16.74
N PHE A 39 12.71 -9.27 17.13
CA PHE A 39 11.88 -8.08 17.02
C PHE A 39 12.43 -6.90 17.85
N ARG A 40 13.03 -7.14 19.02
CA ARG A 40 13.69 -6.11 19.82
C ARG A 40 14.86 -5.42 19.10
N ASP A 41 15.64 -6.18 18.33
CA ASP A 41 16.76 -5.62 17.55
C ASP A 41 16.22 -4.71 16.44
N LEU A 42 15.18 -5.17 15.72
CA LEU A 42 14.52 -4.40 14.66
C LEU A 42 13.83 -3.14 15.22
N LEU A 43 13.10 -3.25 16.32
CA LEU A 43 12.43 -2.14 17.00
C LEU A 43 13.44 -1.11 17.52
N GLY A 44 14.58 -1.57 18.05
CA GLY A 44 15.69 -0.71 18.44
C GLY A 44 16.33 0.01 17.25
N ALA A 45 16.55 -0.70 16.14
CA ALA A 45 17.09 -0.10 14.92
C ALA A 45 16.14 0.97 14.35
N THR A 46 14.82 0.74 14.35
CA THR A 46 13.84 1.75 13.89
C THR A 46 13.74 2.92 14.85
N ALA A 47 13.83 2.71 16.17
CA ALA A 47 13.85 3.78 17.16
C ALA A 47 15.09 4.70 17.07
N HIS A 48 16.23 4.15 16.67
CA HIS A 48 17.46 4.91 16.41
C HIS A 48 17.51 5.47 14.99
N SER A 49 16.58 5.09 14.11
CA SER A 49 16.62 5.52 12.71
C SER A 49 16.42 7.04 12.60
N PRO A 50 17.34 7.76 11.95
CA PRO A 50 17.18 9.17 11.65
C PRO A 50 15.91 9.48 10.85
N ALA A 51 15.54 8.58 9.92
CA ALA A 51 14.31 8.69 9.14
C ALA A 51 13.07 8.56 10.03
N MET A 52 13.02 7.57 10.93
CA MET A 52 11.87 7.40 11.82
C MET A 52 11.75 8.53 12.85
N LEU A 53 12.89 8.98 13.39
CA LEU A 53 12.95 10.10 14.33
C LEU A 53 12.49 11.41 13.69
N TYR A 54 12.79 11.64 12.41
CA TYR A 54 12.32 12.79 11.65
C TYR A 54 10.84 12.64 11.27
N TYR A 55 10.47 11.51 10.65
CA TYR A 55 9.12 11.22 10.17
C TYR A 55 8.06 11.33 11.26
N LEU A 56 8.38 10.92 12.50
CA LEU A 56 7.46 11.04 13.64
C LEU A 56 7.79 12.18 14.61
N ASP A 57 8.64 13.13 14.19
CA ASP A 57 8.99 14.37 14.90
C ASP A 57 9.58 14.17 16.32
N ASN A 58 10.03 12.96 16.67
CA ASN A 58 10.68 12.72 17.97
C ASN A 58 11.97 13.52 18.11
N TRP A 59 12.65 13.82 17.00
CA TRP A 59 13.88 14.62 17.00
C TRP A 59 13.72 16.02 17.62
N ARG A 60 12.48 16.50 17.76
CA ARG A 60 12.10 17.77 18.40
C ARG A 60 11.66 17.60 19.86
N SER A 61 11.37 16.36 20.28
CA SER A 61 10.88 16.01 21.62
C SER A 61 11.94 16.31 22.68
N SER A 62 11.60 17.20 23.61
CA SER A 62 12.54 17.65 24.65
C SER A 62 11.83 18.26 25.85
N VAL A 63 12.51 18.33 27.00
CA VAL A 63 11.99 19.09 28.14
C VAL A 63 11.70 20.55 27.76
N PRO A 64 10.60 21.16 28.25
CA PRO A 64 10.34 22.57 28.05
C PRO A 64 11.49 23.44 28.60
N ARG A 65 11.97 24.41 27.80
CA ARG A 65 13.06 25.33 28.16
C ARG A 65 12.60 26.78 28.05
N PRO A 66 12.16 27.40 29.17
CA PRO A 66 11.83 28.82 29.20
C PRO A 66 13.03 29.69 28.86
N TYR A 67 12.81 30.76 28.09
CA TYR A 67 13.83 31.75 27.75
C TYR A 67 13.30 33.19 27.94
N PRO A 68 14.14 34.13 28.42
CA PRO A 68 13.76 35.53 28.59
C PRO A 68 13.64 36.26 27.25
N ALA A 69 12.91 37.36 27.22
CA ALA A 69 12.84 38.24 26.06
C ALA A 69 14.23 38.79 25.72
N LYS A 70 14.60 38.77 24.43
CA LYS A 70 15.91 39.23 23.95
C LYS A 70 15.84 39.69 22.49
N ASP A 71 16.49 40.82 22.18
CA ASP A 71 16.70 41.33 20.82
C ASP A 71 15.45 41.31 19.92
N GLY A 72 14.34 41.85 20.45
CA GLY A 72 13.06 41.93 19.74
C GLY A 72 12.23 40.63 19.73
N LYS A 73 12.76 39.51 20.24
CA LYS A 73 11.98 38.29 20.50
C LYS A 73 11.34 38.36 21.90
N PRO A 74 10.03 38.08 22.03
CA PRO A 74 9.37 38.00 23.35
C PRO A 74 9.91 36.81 24.14
N ALA A 75 9.69 36.81 25.46
CA ALA A 75 9.94 35.64 26.30
C ALA A 75 9.05 34.48 25.86
N GLY A 76 9.54 33.25 26.00
CA GLY A 76 8.83 32.07 25.52
C GLY A 76 9.36 30.78 26.14
N VAL A 77 8.94 29.65 25.56
CA VAL A 77 9.38 28.30 25.95
C VAL A 77 9.74 27.55 24.68
N ASP A 78 10.99 27.09 24.59
CA ASP A 78 11.46 26.23 23.51
C ASP A 78 11.28 24.75 23.87
N GLY A 79 11.04 23.90 22.87
CA GLY A 79 10.85 22.46 23.06
C GLY A 79 9.47 22.11 23.61
N GLY A 80 9.39 20.97 24.30
CA GLY A 80 8.14 20.33 24.69
C GLY A 80 8.13 18.85 24.34
N LEU A 81 7.34 18.07 25.07
CA LEU A 81 7.13 16.66 24.76
C LEU A 81 6.41 16.53 23.42
N ASN A 82 6.92 15.67 22.54
CA ASN A 82 6.18 15.23 21.37
C ASN A 82 5.71 13.79 21.58
N GLU A 83 4.41 13.60 21.68
CA GLU A 83 3.79 12.29 21.87
C GLU A 83 3.70 11.46 20.58
N ASN A 84 3.88 12.05 19.40
CA ASN A 84 3.59 11.39 18.12
C ASN A 84 4.35 10.06 17.97
N TYR A 85 5.69 10.08 18.06
CA TYR A 85 6.49 8.85 18.02
C TYR A 85 6.13 7.86 19.13
N ALA A 86 5.87 8.34 20.35
CA ALA A 86 5.48 7.48 21.47
C ALA A 86 4.15 6.75 21.21
N ARG A 87 3.17 7.46 20.62
CA ARG A 87 1.88 6.91 20.22
C ARG A 87 2.06 5.85 19.14
N GLU A 88 2.68 6.19 18.02
CA GLU A 88 2.86 5.22 16.92
C GLU A 88 3.72 4.02 17.32
N LEU A 89 4.71 4.22 18.19
CA LEU A 89 5.55 3.15 18.75
C LEU A 89 4.71 2.11 19.50
N MET A 90 3.74 2.54 20.31
CA MET A 90 2.84 1.66 21.05
C MET A 90 1.71 1.12 20.15
N GLU A 91 1.10 2.00 19.36
CA GLU A 91 -0.14 1.75 18.61
C GLU A 91 0.06 0.92 17.34
N LEU A 92 0.99 1.34 16.47
CA LEU A 92 1.14 0.78 15.12
C LEU A 92 2.36 -0.12 14.99
N HIS A 93 3.40 0.18 15.76
CA HIS A 93 4.69 -0.50 15.67
C HIS A 93 4.85 -1.68 16.64
N SER A 94 4.15 -1.72 17.78
CA SER A 94 4.31 -2.80 18.79
C SER A 94 3.00 -3.43 19.28
N MET A 95 2.24 -2.79 20.17
CA MET A 95 1.16 -3.42 20.94
C MET A 95 -0.18 -3.53 20.21
N GLY A 96 -0.41 -2.70 19.18
CA GLY A 96 -1.71 -2.55 18.53
C GLY A 96 -2.59 -1.50 19.25
N VAL A 97 -3.57 -0.94 18.56
CA VAL A 97 -4.55 0.05 19.10
C VAL A 97 -5.21 -0.45 20.39
N ASP A 98 -5.67 -1.70 20.41
CA ASP A 98 -6.26 -2.36 21.59
C ASP A 98 -5.19 -2.97 22.53
N GLY A 99 -3.98 -2.43 22.52
CA GLY A 99 -2.80 -3.00 23.20
C GLY A 99 -2.89 -3.03 24.72
N GLY A 100 -3.80 -2.25 25.32
CA GLY A 100 -4.00 -2.13 26.76
C GLY A 100 -3.19 -1.02 27.44
N TYR A 101 -2.59 -0.11 26.67
CA TYR A 101 -1.94 1.10 27.19
C TYR A 101 -2.93 2.26 27.41
N THR A 102 -2.54 3.23 28.21
CA THR A 102 -3.31 4.46 28.45
C THR A 102 -2.65 5.67 27.79
N GLN A 103 -3.40 6.77 27.68
CA GLN A 103 -2.84 8.08 27.29
C GLN A 103 -1.70 8.54 28.23
N LYS A 104 -1.71 8.11 29.51
CA LYS A 104 -0.61 8.38 30.43
C LYS A 104 0.66 7.59 30.04
N ASP A 105 0.52 6.33 29.63
CA ASP A 105 1.68 5.54 29.18
C ASP A 105 2.32 6.18 27.94
N VAL A 106 1.52 6.68 26.99
CA VAL A 106 2.03 7.44 25.82
C VAL A 106 2.86 8.66 26.26
N GLN A 107 2.41 9.40 27.27
CA GLN A 107 3.15 10.54 27.82
C GLN A 107 4.45 10.12 28.53
N GLU A 108 4.40 9.06 29.32
CA GLU A 108 5.57 8.54 30.04
C GLU A 108 6.61 7.94 29.06
N VAL A 109 6.16 7.31 27.97
CA VAL A 109 7.01 6.89 26.84
C VAL A 109 7.60 8.10 26.12
N ALA A 110 6.80 9.13 25.81
CA ALA A 110 7.31 10.36 25.20
C ALA A 110 8.41 11.03 26.06
N ARG A 111 8.25 11.03 27.39
CA ARG A 111 9.29 11.45 28.34
C ARG A 111 10.56 10.60 28.20
N CYS A 112 10.45 9.27 28.08
CA CYS A 112 11.60 8.37 27.90
C CYS A 112 12.42 8.67 26.62
N PHE A 113 11.77 9.08 25.53
CA PHE A 113 12.41 9.38 24.25
C PHE A 113 12.85 10.84 24.08
N THR A 114 12.64 11.71 25.07
CA THR A 114 13.13 13.10 25.01
C THR A 114 14.65 13.15 24.83
N GLY A 115 15.12 14.05 23.96
CA GLY A 115 16.54 14.22 23.67
C GLY A 115 17.14 13.16 22.73
N TRP A 116 16.40 12.14 22.32
CA TRP A 116 16.74 11.33 21.13
C TRP A 116 16.45 12.17 19.89
N THR A 117 17.49 12.54 19.16
CA THR A 117 17.44 13.55 18.09
C THR A 117 18.38 13.21 16.95
N ILE A 118 18.51 14.11 15.98
CA ILE A 118 19.37 13.92 14.81
C ILE A 118 20.30 15.11 14.59
N GLU A 119 21.49 14.84 14.05
CA GLU A 119 22.36 15.83 13.44
C GLU A 119 21.80 16.18 12.05
N LYS A 120 21.36 17.43 11.87
CA LYS A 120 21.00 18.08 10.58
C LYS A 120 20.42 17.11 9.51
N PRO A 121 19.09 16.95 9.44
CA PRO A 121 18.45 15.98 8.53
C PRO A 121 18.87 16.07 7.06
N ASN A 122 19.29 17.25 6.60
CA ASN A 122 19.73 17.53 5.22
C ASN A 122 21.25 17.45 4.99
N GLN A 123 22.06 16.96 5.95
CA GLN A 123 23.50 16.81 5.79
C GLN A 123 23.97 15.38 6.06
N GLU A 124 24.06 14.99 7.32
CA GLU A 124 24.56 13.67 7.72
C GLU A 124 23.44 12.78 8.25
N GLY A 125 22.38 13.37 8.81
CA GLY A 125 21.21 12.63 9.29
C GLY A 125 21.61 11.55 10.28
N LEU A 126 22.45 11.86 11.28
CA LEU A 126 22.94 10.87 12.25
C LEU A 126 22.12 10.90 13.55
N PHE A 127 21.91 9.73 14.15
CA PHE A 127 21.33 9.62 15.49
C PHE A 127 22.21 10.33 16.53
N LEU A 128 21.59 11.13 17.40
CA LEU A 128 22.23 11.77 18.55
C LEU A 128 21.36 11.64 19.79
N TYR A 129 22.00 11.49 20.95
CA TYR A 129 21.35 11.76 22.24
C TYR A 129 21.88 13.07 22.83
N ARG A 130 20.98 13.95 23.26
CA ARG A 130 21.30 15.23 23.92
C ARG A 130 20.79 15.23 25.36
N PRO A 131 21.65 14.96 26.38
CA PRO A 131 21.23 14.86 27.78
C PRO A 131 20.49 16.09 28.31
N GLY A 132 20.90 17.30 27.89
CA GLY A 132 20.25 18.56 28.29
C GLY A 132 18.86 18.80 27.68
N LEU A 133 18.39 17.91 26.80
CA LEU A 133 17.03 17.91 26.26
C LEU A 133 16.14 16.83 26.91
N HIS A 134 16.70 15.96 27.76
CA HIS A 134 16.03 14.79 28.31
C HIS A 134 15.33 15.06 29.66
N ASP A 135 14.14 14.51 29.83
CA ASP A 135 13.41 14.50 31.09
C ASP A 135 14.06 13.47 32.03
N ASN A 136 14.83 13.94 33.00
CA ASN A 136 15.55 13.07 33.93
C ASN A 136 14.71 12.62 35.14
N GLY A 137 13.42 12.97 35.21
CA GLY A 137 12.52 12.52 36.28
C GLY A 137 12.23 11.02 36.21
N ASP A 138 11.67 10.45 37.28
CA ASP A 138 11.16 9.07 37.24
C ASP A 138 9.89 8.99 36.39
N LYS A 139 9.65 7.81 35.82
CA LYS A 139 8.62 7.53 34.83
C LYS A 139 7.97 6.18 35.13
N ILE A 140 6.72 6.00 34.72
CA ILE A 140 6.02 4.72 34.86
C ILE A 140 5.42 4.36 33.50
N VAL A 141 5.92 3.29 32.88
CA VAL A 141 5.47 2.82 31.57
C VAL A 141 4.91 1.40 31.74
N LEU A 142 3.62 1.21 31.46
CA LEU A 142 2.93 -0.09 31.56
C LEU A 142 3.10 -0.74 32.95
N GLY A 143 3.10 0.07 34.00
CA GLY A 143 3.33 -0.35 35.39
C GLY A 143 4.81 -0.55 35.77
N HIS A 144 5.74 -0.55 34.83
CA HIS A 144 7.18 -0.61 35.11
C HIS A 144 7.71 0.77 35.52
N LYS A 145 8.35 0.85 36.70
CA LYS A 145 9.02 2.08 37.13
C LYS A 145 10.40 2.21 36.49
N ILE A 146 10.61 3.28 35.74
CA ILE A 146 11.91 3.71 35.23
C ILE A 146 12.43 4.79 36.19
N LEU A 147 13.63 4.58 36.74
CA LEU A 147 14.23 5.45 37.75
C LEU A 147 14.80 6.74 37.12
N ALA A 148 14.75 7.82 37.90
CA ALA A 148 15.31 9.11 37.52
C ALA A 148 16.81 9.03 37.16
N GLY A 149 17.24 9.88 36.23
CA GLY A 149 18.65 9.99 35.80
C GLY A 149 19.16 8.87 34.88
N GLY A 150 18.28 8.02 34.32
CA GLY A 150 18.68 6.95 33.41
C GLY A 150 19.06 7.41 31.99
N GLY A 151 18.61 8.58 31.56
CA GLY A 151 19.04 9.22 30.32
C GLY A 151 18.62 8.46 29.06
N ILE A 152 19.55 8.26 28.11
CA ILE A 152 19.29 7.50 26.88
C ILE A 152 18.71 6.10 27.16
N ALA A 153 19.13 5.47 28.27
CA ALA A 153 18.68 4.14 28.64
C ALA A 153 17.19 4.07 29.04
N ASP A 154 16.51 5.20 29.23
CA ASP A 154 15.07 5.21 29.50
C ASP A 154 14.28 4.78 28.24
N GLY A 155 14.64 5.29 27.06
CA GLY A 155 14.08 4.83 25.78
C GLY A 155 14.40 3.36 25.51
N GLU A 156 15.62 2.91 25.79
CA GLU A 156 16.00 1.49 25.62
C GLU A 156 15.17 0.55 26.51
N ARG A 157 14.93 0.92 27.78
CA ARG A 157 14.06 0.14 28.67
C ARG A 157 12.61 0.09 28.18
N VAL A 158 12.11 1.17 27.58
CA VAL A 158 10.79 1.13 26.93
C VAL A 158 10.78 0.15 25.76
N LEU A 159 11.83 0.14 24.92
CA LEU A 159 11.95 -0.82 23.82
C LEU A 159 12.00 -2.26 24.32
N ASP A 160 12.69 -2.54 25.44
CA ASP A 160 12.70 -3.85 26.10
C ASP A 160 11.28 -4.28 26.55
N ILE A 161 10.58 -3.39 27.26
CA ILE A 161 9.22 -3.62 27.76
C ILE A 161 8.25 -3.89 26.59
N LEU A 162 8.26 -3.03 25.56
CA LEU A 162 7.34 -3.12 24.43
C LEU A 162 7.62 -4.36 23.57
N ALA A 163 8.89 -4.68 23.29
CA ALA A 163 9.23 -5.81 22.42
C ALA A 163 8.80 -7.17 23.01
N MET A 164 8.75 -7.30 24.33
CA MET A 164 8.37 -8.54 25.04
C MET A 164 6.96 -8.51 25.64
N HIS A 165 6.17 -7.45 25.38
CA HIS A 165 4.79 -7.37 25.86
C HIS A 165 3.88 -8.40 25.16
N ALA A 166 2.93 -8.98 25.90
CA ALA A 166 2.03 -10.01 25.36
C ALA A 166 1.16 -9.49 24.19
N SER A 167 0.69 -8.24 24.27
CA SER A 167 -0.03 -7.58 23.18
C SER A 167 0.84 -7.46 21.92
N THR A 168 2.12 -7.13 22.07
CA THR A 168 3.08 -7.04 20.95
C THR A 168 3.26 -8.39 20.26
N ALA A 169 3.50 -9.45 21.04
CA ALA A 169 3.61 -10.80 20.49
C ALA A 169 2.36 -11.20 19.69
N ARG A 170 1.16 -10.87 20.20
CA ARG A 170 -0.11 -11.17 19.53
C ARG A 170 -0.36 -10.30 18.30
N PHE A 171 -0.03 -9.00 18.35
CA PHE A 171 -0.16 -8.07 17.23
C PHE A 171 0.76 -8.45 16.06
N ILE A 172 2.04 -8.70 16.34
CA ILE A 172 3.02 -9.13 15.35
C ILE A 172 2.65 -10.51 14.77
N ALA A 173 2.28 -11.47 15.62
CA ALA A 173 1.78 -12.77 15.17
C ALA A 173 0.54 -12.64 14.27
N THR A 174 -0.38 -11.72 14.58
CA THR A 174 -1.59 -11.45 13.77
C THR A 174 -1.22 -10.87 12.41
N LYS A 175 -0.36 -9.85 12.35
CA LYS A 175 0.09 -9.25 11.06
C LYS A 175 0.85 -10.27 10.20
N LEU A 176 1.71 -11.10 10.80
CA LEU A 176 2.42 -12.17 10.09
C LEU A 176 1.48 -13.28 9.61
N ALA A 177 0.55 -13.76 10.45
CA ALA A 177 -0.43 -14.76 10.05
C ALA A 177 -1.31 -14.23 8.91
N ARG A 178 -1.70 -12.94 8.96
CA ARG A 178 -2.46 -12.28 7.88
C ARG A 178 -1.66 -12.20 6.57
N ARG A 179 -0.36 -11.95 6.66
CA ARG A 179 0.54 -11.88 5.50
C ARG A 179 0.71 -13.22 4.80
N PHE A 180 0.72 -14.32 5.54
CA PHE A 180 1.12 -15.64 5.02
C PHE A 180 0.01 -16.68 4.91
N ILE A 181 -1.15 -16.51 5.57
CA ILE A 181 -2.27 -17.47 5.53
C ILE A 181 -3.46 -16.85 4.77
N SER A 182 -4.24 -15.99 5.42
CA SER A 182 -5.48 -15.42 4.87
C SER A 182 -5.70 -14.01 5.40
N ASP A 183 -6.66 -13.25 4.87
CA ASP A 183 -7.00 -11.92 5.42
C ASP A 183 -7.49 -11.99 6.87
N ASP A 184 -8.16 -13.10 7.20
CA ASP A 184 -8.74 -13.42 8.50
C ASP A 184 -8.19 -14.77 9.00
N PRO A 185 -6.96 -14.81 9.53
CA PRO A 185 -6.30 -16.04 9.96
C PRO A 185 -6.92 -16.57 11.27
N PRO A 186 -7.05 -17.91 11.46
CA PRO A 186 -7.63 -18.47 12.68
C PRO A 186 -6.88 -18.09 13.96
N PRO A 187 -7.57 -17.84 15.10
CA PRO A 187 -6.91 -17.56 16.38
C PRO A 187 -5.89 -18.63 16.80
N SER A 188 -6.14 -19.90 16.48
CA SER A 188 -5.27 -21.04 16.81
C SER A 188 -3.83 -20.93 16.29
N VAL A 189 -3.63 -20.32 15.12
CA VAL A 189 -2.28 -20.08 14.57
C VAL A 189 -1.67 -18.78 15.08
N ILE A 190 -2.49 -17.75 15.33
CA ILE A 190 -2.06 -16.49 15.97
C ILE A 190 -1.50 -16.77 17.37
N ASP A 191 -2.28 -17.44 18.22
CA ASP A 191 -1.93 -17.67 19.62
C ASP A 191 -0.71 -18.62 19.72
N ARG A 192 -0.60 -19.60 18.82
CA ARG A 192 0.59 -20.47 18.67
C ARG A 192 1.84 -19.68 18.28
N ALA A 193 1.73 -18.79 17.30
CA ALA A 193 2.84 -17.96 16.84
C ALA A 193 3.25 -16.93 17.91
N ALA A 194 2.30 -16.31 18.62
CA ALA A 194 2.57 -15.40 19.73
C ALA A 194 3.26 -16.11 20.92
N ALA A 195 2.86 -17.33 21.24
CA ALA A 195 3.53 -18.14 22.26
C ALA A 195 4.98 -18.49 21.85
N VAL A 196 5.23 -18.79 20.57
CA VAL A 196 6.58 -19.01 20.06
C VAL A 196 7.40 -17.73 20.10
N PHE A 197 6.83 -16.59 19.69
CA PHE A 197 7.47 -15.27 19.76
C PHE A 197 7.99 -14.97 21.17
N LEU A 198 7.13 -15.07 22.20
CA LEU A 198 7.53 -14.84 23.60
C LEU A 198 8.56 -15.86 24.09
N LYS A 199 8.38 -17.15 23.77
CA LYS A 199 9.32 -18.22 24.15
C LYS A 199 10.70 -18.08 23.51
N THR A 200 10.80 -17.39 22.37
CA THR A 200 12.03 -17.26 21.57
C THR A 200 12.58 -15.84 21.54
N ASP A 201 12.26 -15.03 22.56
CA ASP A 201 12.80 -13.67 22.72
C ASP A 201 12.54 -12.77 21.49
N GLY A 202 11.31 -12.84 20.99
CA GLY A 202 10.86 -12.11 19.80
C GLY A 202 11.47 -12.58 18.48
N SER A 203 11.96 -13.82 18.38
CA SER A 203 12.54 -14.35 17.13
C SER A 203 11.53 -14.39 15.99
N ILE A 204 11.73 -13.51 15.00
CA ILE A 204 10.89 -13.39 13.80
C ILE A 204 10.95 -14.68 13.00
N ARG A 205 12.14 -15.29 12.89
CA ARG A 205 12.37 -16.53 12.14
C ARG A 205 11.56 -17.70 12.70
N GLU A 206 11.56 -17.89 14.01
CA GLU A 206 10.86 -19.02 14.63
C GLU A 206 9.35 -18.77 14.74
N THR A 207 8.94 -17.51 14.88
CA THR A 207 7.52 -17.09 14.72
C THR A 207 7.00 -17.42 13.32
N LEU A 208 7.76 -17.07 12.27
CA LEU A 208 7.45 -17.43 10.89
C LEU A 208 7.43 -18.94 10.66
N ARG A 209 8.37 -19.69 11.25
CA ARG A 209 8.37 -21.16 11.18
C ARG A 209 7.07 -21.72 11.76
N ALA A 210 6.64 -21.25 12.92
CA ALA A 210 5.41 -21.70 13.58
C ALA A 210 4.15 -21.44 12.74
N ILE A 211 4.15 -20.37 11.93
CA ILE A 211 3.08 -20.05 10.97
C ILE A 211 3.18 -20.94 9.72
N MET A 212 4.36 -21.06 9.11
CA MET A 212 4.55 -21.79 7.85
C MET A 212 4.50 -23.32 7.98
N THR A 213 4.66 -23.86 9.20
CA THR A 213 4.47 -25.29 9.49
C THR A 213 3.12 -25.59 10.16
N ALA A 214 2.22 -24.60 10.24
CA ALA A 214 0.89 -24.76 10.79
C ALA A 214 -0.01 -25.60 9.87
N PRO A 215 -0.86 -26.51 10.38
CA PRO A 215 -1.90 -27.16 9.58
C PRO A 215 -2.81 -26.15 8.84
N GLU A 216 -3.07 -25.01 9.47
CA GLU A 216 -3.84 -23.89 8.90
C GLU A 216 -3.22 -23.29 7.62
N PHE A 217 -1.89 -23.35 7.48
CA PHE A 217 -1.17 -22.87 6.28
C PHE A 217 -1.40 -23.80 5.06
N PHE A 218 -1.55 -25.10 5.29
CA PHE A 218 -1.77 -26.11 4.24
C PHE A 218 -3.25 -26.43 3.98
N ALA A 219 -4.17 -25.73 4.64
CA ALA A 219 -5.60 -25.94 4.44
C ALA A 219 -6.04 -25.53 3.03
N ALA A 220 -6.95 -26.30 2.41
CA ALA A 220 -7.45 -26.02 1.07
C ALA A 220 -8.16 -24.65 0.94
N THR A 221 -8.70 -24.13 2.05
CA THR A 221 -9.29 -22.79 2.15
C THR A 221 -8.26 -21.65 2.18
N THR A 222 -6.98 -21.97 2.43
CA THR A 222 -5.87 -21.02 2.49
C THR A 222 -5.15 -20.92 1.13
N TYR A 223 -5.17 -22.00 0.33
CA TYR A 223 -4.54 -22.02 -0.99
C TYR A 223 -5.15 -20.96 -1.92
N ARG A 224 -4.31 -20.03 -2.40
CA ARG A 224 -4.74 -18.89 -3.24
C ARG A 224 -5.78 -17.97 -2.59
N ALA A 225 -5.87 -17.96 -1.26
CA ALA A 225 -6.79 -17.10 -0.53
C ALA A 225 -6.33 -15.62 -0.48
N LYS A 226 -5.03 -15.34 -0.67
CA LYS A 226 -4.47 -13.98 -0.62
C LYS A 226 -4.37 -13.39 -2.01
N VAL A 227 -4.83 -12.16 -2.19
CA VAL A 227 -4.48 -11.36 -3.38
C VAL A 227 -3.10 -10.75 -3.21
N ARG A 228 -2.23 -10.90 -4.21
CA ARG A 228 -0.92 -10.25 -4.27
C ARG A 228 -1.10 -8.73 -4.25
N SER A 229 -0.37 -8.03 -3.37
CA SER A 229 -0.27 -6.57 -3.47
C SER A 229 0.35 -6.17 -4.82
N PRO A 230 0.22 -4.92 -5.28
CA PRO A 230 0.85 -4.47 -6.52
C PRO A 230 2.36 -4.75 -6.61
N PHE A 231 3.10 -4.53 -5.52
CA PHE A 231 4.53 -4.84 -5.44
C PHE A 231 4.78 -6.34 -5.60
N GLU A 232 4.01 -7.18 -4.89
CA GLU A 232 4.11 -8.64 -5.01
C GLU A 232 3.75 -9.14 -6.41
N TYR A 233 2.75 -8.55 -7.05
CA TYR A 233 2.30 -8.87 -8.40
C TYR A 233 3.38 -8.58 -9.44
N VAL A 234 3.92 -7.36 -9.43
CA VAL A 234 5.00 -6.92 -10.33
C VAL A 234 6.26 -7.77 -10.13
N ALA A 235 6.67 -7.99 -8.88
CA ALA A 235 7.83 -8.83 -8.56
C ALA A 235 7.61 -10.32 -8.93
N ALA A 236 6.41 -10.85 -8.77
CA ALA A 236 6.07 -12.22 -9.16
C ALA A 236 6.08 -12.38 -10.69
N ALA A 237 5.51 -11.44 -11.44
CA ALA A 237 5.46 -11.46 -12.90
C ALA A 237 6.86 -11.41 -13.52
N MET A 238 7.71 -10.48 -13.07
CA MET A 238 9.09 -10.38 -13.53
C MET A 238 9.90 -11.64 -13.19
N ARG A 239 9.69 -12.23 -11.99
CA ARG A 239 10.35 -13.49 -11.61
C ARG A 239 9.87 -14.68 -12.45
N ALA A 240 8.57 -14.86 -12.64
CA ALA A 240 7.98 -15.97 -13.38
C ALA A 240 8.42 -15.99 -14.86
N LEU A 241 8.60 -14.80 -15.44
CA LEU A 241 9.05 -14.63 -16.83
C LEU A 241 10.57 -14.50 -16.97
N ASN A 242 11.34 -14.62 -15.89
CA ASN A 242 12.79 -14.36 -15.86
C ASN A 242 13.15 -13.04 -16.59
N ALA A 243 12.45 -11.96 -16.25
CA ALA A 243 12.73 -10.64 -16.79
C ALA A 243 14.05 -10.09 -16.20
N ASP A 244 14.93 -9.64 -17.08
CA ASP A 244 16.06 -8.78 -16.72
C ASP A 244 15.52 -7.37 -16.43
N THR A 245 15.96 -6.69 -15.37
CA THR A 245 15.42 -5.39 -14.96
C THR A 245 16.41 -4.57 -14.15
N ASP A 246 16.48 -3.27 -14.45
CA ASP A 246 17.17 -2.27 -13.62
C ASP A 246 16.36 -1.83 -12.39
N GLY A 247 15.06 -2.17 -12.34
CA GLY A 247 14.14 -1.78 -11.27
C GLY A 247 13.84 -0.27 -11.21
N ASP A 248 14.19 0.49 -12.25
CA ASP A 248 14.09 1.96 -12.28
C ASP A 248 12.62 2.44 -12.36
N ARG A 249 12.45 3.76 -12.40
CA ARG A 249 11.18 4.48 -12.35
C ARG A 249 10.02 3.87 -13.17
N PRO A 250 10.18 3.34 -14.40
CA PRO A 250 9.08 2.71 -15.13
C PRO A 250 8.42 1.52 -14.40
N VAL A 251 9.19 0.76 -13.61
CA VAL A 251 8.67 -0.34 -12.78
C VAL A 251 7.96 0.23 -11.55
N LEU A 252 8.59 1.19 -10.87
CA LEU A 252 8.00 1.85 -9.68
C LEU A 252 6.69 2.57 -10.01
N ASP A 253 6.60 3.22 -11.17
CA ASP A 253 5.42 3.89 -11.69
C ASP A 253 4.27 2.90 -11.93
N ALA A 254 4.57 1.69 -12.42
CA ALA A 254 3.56 0.66 -12.61
C ALA A 254 2.96 0.17 -11.28
N ILE A 255 3.79 -0.01 -10.25
CA ILE A 255 3.34 -0.35 -8.89
C ILE A 255 2.50 0.79 -8.30
N GLY A 256 2.93 2.05 -8.51
CA GLY A 256 2.19 3.25 -8.10
C GLY A 256 0.81 3.38 -8.74
N ARG A 257 0.70 3.13 -10.05
CA ARG A 257 -0.58 3.14 -10.81
C ARG A 257 -1.57 2.06 -10.36
N MET A 258 -1.09 0.99 -9.75
CA MET A 258 -1.92 -0.06 -9.14
C MET A 258 -2.30 0.25 -7.67
N GLY A 259 -1.89 1.39 -7.12
CA GLY A 259 -2.27 1.87 -5.78
C GLY A 259 -1.23 1.71 -4.68
N GLN A 260 -0.02 1.24 -4.96
CA GLN A 260 1.04 1.05 -3.95
C GLN A 260 2.35 1.78 -4.31
N PRO A 261 2.37 3.12 -4.43
CA PRO A 261 3.61 3.86 -4.69
C PRO A 261 4.67 3.56 -3.61
N VAL A 262 5.87 3.15 -4.02
CA VAL A 262 6.95 2.77 -3.09
C VAL A 262 7.37 4.00 -2.26
N PHE A 263 7.41 3.84 -0.93
CA PHE A 263 7.52 4.92 0.06
C PHE A 263 6.47 6.05 -0.05
N GLY A 264 5.33 5.78 -0.70
CA GLY A 264 4.26 6.75 -0.97
C GLY A 264 3.07 6.70 -0.01
N ARG A 265 3.11 5.90 1.06
CA ARG A 265 2.08 5.90 2.11
C ARG A 265 2.29 7.12 3.00
N ILE A 266 1.26 7.97 3.10
CA ILE A 266 1.31 9.24 3.84
C ILE A 266 1.30 9.02 5.36
N THR A 267 0.66 7.94 5.82
CA THR A 267 0.43 7.63 7.24
C THR A 267 1.34 6.49 7.74
N PRO A 268 1.69 6.47 9.04
CA PRO A 268 2.61 5.47 9.62
C PRO A 268 2.08 4.02 9.65
N ASP A 269 0.79 3.81 9.41
CA ASP A 269 0.13 2.49 9.50
C ASP A 269 0.47 1.53 8.35
N GLY A 270 1.07 2.04 7.26
CA GLY A 270 1.45 1.25 6.09
C GLY A 270 0.27 0.94 5.16
N TYR A 271 0.57 0.30 4.04
CA TYR A 271 -0.46 -0.23 3.15
C TYR A 271 -1.20 -1.41 3.79
N ALA A 272 -2.51 -1.50 3.56
CA ALA A 272 -3.33 -2.58 4.08
C ALA A 272 -2.95 -3.93 3.44
N ASP A 273 -2.84 -4.97 4.27
CA ASP A 273 -2.50 -6.33 3.87
C ASP A 273 -3.75 -7.21 3.67
N ARG A 274 -4.86 -6.60 3.21
CA ARG A 274 -6.13 -7.26 2.85
C ARG A 274 -6.39 -7.16 1.34
N ALA A 275 -7.17 -8.09 0.80
CA ALA A 275 -7.42 -8.21 -0.64
C ALA A 275 -8.31 -7.10 -1.21
N ASP A 276 -9.29 -6.63 -0.44
CA ASP A 276 -10.24 -5.55 -0.78
C ASP A 276 -9.53 -4.27 -1.27
N GLN A 277 -8.47 -3.84 -0.58
CA GLN A 277 -7.61 -2.71 -0.94
C GLN A 277 -7.05 -2.79 -2.37
N TRP A 278 -6.89 -4.00 -2.91
CA TRP A 278 -6.14 -4.29 -4.13
C TRP A 278 -7.00 -4.73 -5.32
N LEU A 279 -8.32 -4.92 -5.12
CA LEU A 279 -9.26 -5.50 -6.08
C LEU A 279 -10.16 -4.49 -6.80
N SER A 280 -9.82 -3.19 -6.77
CA SER A 280 -10.58 -2.19 -7.53
C SER A 280 -10.50 -2.41 -9.05
N SER A 281 -11.56 -2.02 -9.77
CA SER A 281 -11.62 -2.15 -11.23
C SER A 281 -10.45 -1.46 -11.94
N GLY A 282 -10.08 -0.26 -11.47
CA GLY A 282 -8.90 0.48 -11.96
C GLY A 282 -7.58 -0.25 -11.70
N ALA A 283 -7.40 -0.85 -10.52
CA ALA A 283 -6.20 -1.63 -10.19
C ALA A 283 -6.09 -2.89 -11.07
N MET A 284 -7.21 -3.57 -11.34
CA MET A 284 -7.24 -4.74 -12.23
C MET A 284 -6.87 -4.39 -13.69
N VAL A 285 -7.36 -3.26 -14.21
CA VAL A 285 -6.94 -2.74 -15.53
C VAL A 285 -5.45 -2.38 -15.54
N ALA A 286 -4.94 -1.73 -14.49
CA ALA A 286 -3.51 -1.41 -14.36
C ALA A 286 -2.62 -2.66 -14.33
N ARG A 287 -3.05 -3.73 -13.62
CA ARG A 287 -2.38 -5.04 -13.60
C ARG A 287 -2.31 -5.68 -14.99
N PHE A 288 -3.43 -5.70 -15.72
CA PHE A 288 -3.46 -6.25 -17.09
C PHE A 288 -2.59 -5.44 -18.07
N ASN A 289 -2.62 -4.11 -17.97
CA ASN A 289 -1.76 -3.23 -18.77
C ASN A 289 -0.27 -3.46 -18.49
N PHE A 290 0.11 -3.69 -17.23
CA PHE A 290 1.48 -4.06 -16.87
C PHE A 290 1.85 -5.44 -17.43
N ALA A 291 0.98 -6.45 -17.32
CA ALA A 291 1.20 -7.78 -17.89
C ALA A 291 1.47 -7.70 -19.40
N SER A 292 0.67 -6.92 -20.13
CA SER A 292 0.85 -6.68 -21.57
C SER A 292 2.14 -5.92 -21.88
N ALA A 293 2.48 -4.89 -21.11
CA ALA A 293 3.72 -4.12 -21.30
C ALA A 293 4.98 -4.96 -21.04
N LEU A 294 4.96 -5.82 -20.02
CA LEU A 294 6.03 -6.77 -19.71
C LEU A 294 6.13 -7.84 -20.81
N ALA A 295 5.01 -8.42 -21.22
CA ALA A 295 4.91 -9.40 -22.31
C ALA A 295 5.26 -8.85 -23.71
N THR A 296 5.42 -7.54 -23.86
CA THR A 296 5.80 -6.90 -25.14
C THR A 296 7.12 -6.14 -25.04
N ASN A 297 7.88 -6.28 -23.95
CA ASN A 297 9.14 -5.57 -23.70
C ASN A 297 9.02 -4.03 -23.85
N ARG A 298 7.89 -3.47 -23.40
CA ARG A 298 7.57 -2.03 -23.45
C ARG A 298 7.89 -1.26 -22.16
N ILE A 299 8.34 -1.95 -21.12
CA ILE A 299 8.81 -1.34 -19.87
C ILE A 299 10.29 -1.01 -20.05
N LYS A 300 10.64 0.27 -20.20
CA LYS A 300 12.05 0.71 -20.31
C LYS A 300 12.83 0.17 -19.11
N GLY A 301 14.05 -0.32 -19.36
CA GLY A 301 14.90 -0.90 -18.32
C GLY A 301 14.58 -2.35 -17.98
N THR A 302 13.51 -2.93 -18.54
CA THR A 302 13.06 -4.30 -18.25
C THR A 302 12.82 -5.10 -19.53
N LYS A 303 13.34 -6.33 -19.60
CA LYS A 303 13.25 -7.21 -20.77
C LYS A 303 13.03 -8.67 -20.39
N VAL A 304 11.99 -9.28 -20.95
CA VAL A 304 11.80 -10.74 -21.01
C VAL A 304 12.57 -11.29 -22.22
N ASP A 305 13.49 -12.24 -21.96
CA ASP A 305 14.18 -13.00 -23.01
C ASP A 305 13.46 -14.34 -23.23
N VAL A 306 12.84 -14.49 -24.40
CA VAL A 306 11.98 -15.64 -24.70
C VAL A 306 12.71 -16.82 -25.30
N GLU A 307 13.90 -16.61 -25.86
CA GLU A 307 14.76 -17.73 -26.26
C GLU A 307 15.29 -18.45 -25.01
N LYS A 308 15.58 -17.68 -23.95
CA LYS A 308 15.91 -18.20 -22.62
C LYS A 308 14.69 -18.79 -21.90
N LEU A 309 13.53 -18.12 -21.93
CA LEU A 309 12.31 -18.56 -21.22
C LEU A 309 11.74 -19.89 -21.76
N LEU A 310 11.75 -20.04 -23.08
CA LEU A 310 11.25 -21.20 -23.83
C LEU A 310 12.39 -22.10 -24.34
N SER A 311 13.56 -22.05 -23.70
CA SER A 311 14.69 -22.93 -24.04
C SER A 311 14.26 -24.40 -23.97
N GLY A 312 14.49 -25.15 -25.05
CA GLY A 312 14.08 -26.55 -25.18
C GLY A 312 12.62 -26.79 -25.60
N VAL A 313 11.85 -25.73 -25.89
CA VAL A 313 10.46 -25.83 -26.38
C VAL A 313 10.37 -25.45 -27.86
N ASP A 314 9.66 -26.24 -28.65
CA ASP A 314 9.39 -25.91 -30.05
C ASP A 314 8.35 -24.79 -30.14
N ARG A 315 8.82 -23.58 -30.49
CA ARG A 315 7.98 -22.38 -30.63
C ARG A 315 6.95 -22.49 -31.76
N ALA A 316 7.04 -23.45 -32.68
CA ALA A 316 5.99 -23.69 -33.67
C ALA A 316 4.76 -24.40 -33.05
N LYS A 317 4.97 -25.19 -32.00
CA LYS A 317 3.91 -25.93 -31.29
C LYS A 317 3.35 -25.08 -30.16
N LYS A 318 2.31 -24.31 -30.47
CA LYS A 318 1.68 -23.39 -29.50
C LYS A 318 1.28 -24.08 -28.17
N ASP A 319 0.88 -25.35 -28.20
CA ASP A 319 0.49 -26.12 -27.01
C ASP A 319 1.67 -26.41 -26.06
N GLU A 320 2.86 -26.71 -26.59
CA GLU A 320 4.08 -26.88 -25.79
C GLU A 320 4.48 -25.54 -25.15
N VAL A 321 4.36 -24.44 -25.89
CA VAL A 321 4.58 -23.07 -25.39
C VAL A 321 3.60 -22.71 -24.28
N ALA A 322 2.29 -22.94 -24.48
CA ALA A 322 1.27 -22.66 -23.47
C ALA A 322 1.49 -23.51 -22.20
N SER A 323 1.79 -24.80 -22.34
CA SER A 323 2.12 -25.68 -21.22
C SER A 323 3.33 -25.20 -20.43
N ARG A 324 4.40 -24.77 -21.14
CA ARG A 324 5.60 -24.19 -20.51
C ARG A 324 5.27 -22.91 -19.73
N LEU A 325 4.49 -22.01 -20.32
CA LEU A 325 4.10 -20.75 -19.67
C LEU A 325 3.20 -20.98 -18.46
N VAL A 326 2.22 -21.90 -18.53
CA VAL A 326 1.38 -22.32 -17.38
C VAL A 326 2.24 -22.89 -16.24
N GLN A 327 3.29 -23.65 -16.56
CA GLN A 327 4.22 -24.15 -15.53
C GLN A 327 5.03 -23.03 -14.87
N LEU A 328 5.41 -22.00 -15.63
CA LEU A 328 6.21 -20.88 -15.14
C LEU A 328 5.40 -19.86 -14.32
N THR A 329 4.17 -19.54 -14.74
CA THR A 329 3.32 -18.53 -14.10
C THR A 329 2.40 -19.11 -13.03
N LEU A 330 1.79 -20.28 -13.28
CA LEU A 330 0.75 -20.88 -12.44
C LEU A 330 1.18 -22.18 -11.77
N THR A 331 2.46 -22.56 -11.88
CA THR A 331 3.02 -23.83 -11.34
C THR A 331 2.31 -25.09 -11.84
N GLY A 332 1.69 -25.03 -13.02
CA GLY A 332 0.91 -26.12 -13.61
C GLY A 332 -0.59 -26.07 -13.29
N ASP A 333 -1.00 -25.31 -12.27
CA ASP A 333 -2.37 -25.27 -11.77
C ASP A 333 -3.18 -24.11 -12.36
N ALA A 334 -3.56 -24.25 -13.64
CA ALA A 334 -4.53 -23.37 -14.29
C ALA A 334 -5.97 -23.91 -14.11
N SER A 335 -6.93 -23.03 -13.80
CA SER A 335 -8.34 -23.39 -13.68
C SER A 335 -8.98 -23.80 -15.02
N LYS A 336 -10.19 -24.37 -14.98
CA LYS A 336 -10.97 -24.68 -16.19
C LYS A 336 -11.23 -23.45 -17.07
N GLY A 337 -11.47 -22.29 -16.45
CA GLY A 337 -11.70 -21.03 -17.16
C GLY A 337 -10.44 -20.56 -17.90
N THR A 338 -9.30 -20.54 -17.20
CA THR A 338 -8.01 -20.16 -17.78
C THR A 338 -7.58 -21.14 -18.89
N ARG A 339 -7.79 -22.45 -18.73
CA ARG A 339 -7.56 -23.44 -19.80
C ARG A 339 -8.44 -23.19 -21.03
N ALA A 340 -9.74 -22.94 -20.85
CA ALA A 340 -10.63 -22.63 -21.97
C ALA A 340 -10.26 -21.33 -22.70
N ALA A 341 -9.76 -20.32 -21.97
CA ALA A 341 -9.25 -19.09 -22.57
C ALA A 341 -7.95 -19.30 -23.35
N LEU A 342 -7.03 -20.15 -22.85
CA LEU A 342 -5.84 -20.59 -23.57
C LEU A 342 -6.24 -21.32 -24.86
N ASP A 343 -7.09 -22.34 -24.77
CA ASP A 343 -7.56 -23.13 -25.93
C ASP A 343 -8.18 -22.24 -27.03
N LYS A 344 -8.96 -21.21 -26.64
CA LYS A 344 -9.54 -20.25 -27.57
C LYS A 344 -8.45 -19.45 -28.32
N LEU A 345 -7.43 -18.95 -27.60
CA LEU A 345 -6.33 -18.17 -28.15
C LEU A 345 -5.40 -19.02 -29.06
N LEU A 346 -5.19 -20.29 -28.69
CA LEU A 346 -4.39 -21.22 -29.47
C LEU A 346 -5.05 -21.54 -30.83
N ARG A 347 -6.39 -21.65 -30.83
CA ARG A 347 -7.23 -21.96 -32.00
C ARG A 347 -7.61 -20.76 -32.85
N SER A 348 -7.53 -19.53 -32.36
CA SER A 348 -7.65 -18.36 -33.24
C SER A 348 -6.50 -18.35 -34.23
N GLU A 349 -6.82 -18.43 -35.52
CA GLU A 349 -5.89 -18.03 -36.58
C GLU A 349 -5.52 -16.56 -36.35
N ALA A 350 -4.24 -16.25 -36.50
CA ALA A 350 -3.77 -14.88 -36.33
C ALA A 350 -4.42 -14.02 -37.41
N ALA A 351 -5.28 -13.08 -37.03
CA ALA A 351 -5.90 -12.14 -37.94
C ALA A 351 -4.80 -11.26 -38.56
N THR A 352 -4.32 -11.65 -39.74
CA THR A 352 -3.46 -10.85 -40.60
C THR A 352 -4.31 -9.74 -41.22
N ASP A 353 -4.60 -8.72 -40.43
CA ASP A 353 -5.16 -7.47 -40.92
C ASP A 353 -4.38 -6.27 -40.39
N SER A 354 -4.21 -5.28 -41.25
CA SER A 354 -3.27 -4.17 -41.06
C SER A 354 -3.58 -3.31 -39.83
N VAL A 355 -2.85 -3.54 -38.73
CA VAL A 355 -3.00 -2.74 -37.49
C VAL A 355 -2.44 -1.33 -37.72
N GLN A 356 -3.34 -0.38 -37.94
CA GLN A 356 -2.98 1.03 -38.07
C GLN A 356 -2.50 1.63 -36.74
N ASN A 357 -1.61 2.62 -36.91
CA ASN A 357 -0.72 3.21 -35.91
C ASN A 357 -1.06 4.70 -35.69
N GLN A 358 -0.72 5.31 -34.54
CA GLN A 358 -1.10 6.69 -34.15
C GLN A 358 -0.20 7.22 -33.00
N VAL A 359 -0.63 7.56 -31.75
CA VAL A 359 0.29 7.86 -30.61
C VAL A 359 -0.15 7.35 -29.22
N TYR A 360 -1.24 7.87 -28.63
CA TYR A 360 -1.58 7.80 -27.18
C TYR A 360 -0.40 8.10 -26.20
N PRO A 361 -0.21 9.34 -25.73
CA PRO A 361 0.87 9.70 -24.80
C PRO A 361 0.62 9.20 -23.37
N PHE A 362 1.71 8.89 -22.66
CA PHE A 362 1.70 8.73 -21.20
C PHE A 362 1.08 9.98 -20.56
N PRO A 363 -0.01 9.87 -19.78
CA PRO A 363 -0.29 10.87 -18.77
C PRO A 363 0.92 10.85 -17.82
N GLY A 364 1.52 12.02 -17.60
CA GLY A 364 2.45 12.20 -16.50
C GLY A 364 1.76 11.90 -15.17
N PHE A 365 2.54 11.89 -14.10
CA PHE A 365 2.00 11.83 -12.75
C PHE A 365 0.81 12.79 -12.57
N PRO A 366 -0.23 12.39 -11.80
CA PRO A 366 -1.15 13.36 -11.22
C PRO A 366 -0.33 14.49 -10.56
N PRO A 367 -0.72 15.77 -10.69
CA PRO A 367 0.12 16.88 -10.25
C PRO A 367 0.61 16.79 -8.80
N GLU A 368 -0.14 16.13 -7.92
CA GLU A 368 0.23 15.80 -6.55
C GLU A 368 1.46 14.87 -6.38
N PHE A 369 2.01 14.28 -7.45
CA PHE A 369 3.11 13.30 -7.38
C PHE A 369 4.28 13.52 -8.38
N SER A 370 4.36 14.68 -9.06
CA SER A 370 5.42 14.99 -10.02
C SER A 370 6.46 15.98 -9.45
N PRO A 371 7.78 15.70 -9.48
CA PRO A 371 8.78 16.60 -8.93
C PRO A 371 9.09 17.79 -9.87
N LEU A 372 9.46 18.92 -9.26
CA LEU A 372 9.88 20.19 -9.91
C LEU A 372 8.77 20.95 -10.66
N ASN A 373 8.09 21.88 -9.99
CA ASN A 373 8.39 23.32 -10.12
C ASN A 373 7.56 24.17 -9.14
N THR A 374 8.20 24.94 -8.28
CA THR A 374 7.53 25.92 -7.42
C THR A 374 7.06 27.12 -8.25
N SER A 375 5.74 27.37 -8.25
CA SER A 375 5.03 28.52 -8.87
C SER A 375 4.58 28.37 -10.34
N ARG A 376 3.27 28.14 -10.55
CA ARG A 376 2.48 28.76 -11.64
C ARG A 376 0.96 28.69 -11.35
N PRO A 377 0.14 29.57 -11.96
CA PRO A 377 -1.24 29.82 -11.53
C PRO A 377 -2.24 28.76 -12.01
N ALA A 378 -3.40 28.73 -11.36
CA ALA A 378 -4.49 27.80 -11.64
C ALA A 378 -4.95 27.82 -13.11
N LYS A 379 -5.06 26.63 -13.71
CA LYS A 379 -5.84 26.41 -14.94
C LYS A 379 -7.28 26.04 -14.58
N PRO A 380 -8.28 26.42 -15.39
CA PRO A 380 -9.68 26.15 -15.09
C PRO A 380 -9.97 24.64 -15.10
N GLN A 381 -10.70 24.17 -14.09
CA GLN A 381 -11.19 22.80 -14.01
C GLN A 381 -12.22 22.53 -15.13
N ARG A 382 -12.16 21.33 -15.69
CA ARG A 382 -13.18 20.81 -16.62
C ARG A 382 -14.34 20.29 -15.78
N SER A 383 -15.54 20.83 -15.95
CA SER A 383 -16.70 20.49 -15.11
C SER A 383 -17.13 19.03 -15.30
N LEU A 384 -17.02 18.23 -14.23
CA LEU A 384 -17.55 16.86 -14.13
C LEU A 384 -19.06 16.83 -13.77
N VAL A 385 -19.81 17.88 -14.11
CA VAL A 385 -21.23 18.00 -13.73
C VAL A 385 -22.07 17.31 -14.82
N PRO A 386 -22.80 16.22 -14.51
CA PRO A 386 -23.73 15.60 -15.45
C PRO A 386 -24.91 16.55 -15.75
N PRO A 387 -25.59 16.41 -16.90
CA PRO A 387 -26.70 17.29 -17.29
C PRO A 387 -27.95 17.16 -16.41
N THR A 388 -28.04 16.10 -15.61
CA THR A 388 -29.12 15.80 -14.66
C THR A 388 -28.54 15.33 -13.33
N LYS A 389 -29.21 15.64 -12.21
CA LYS A 389 -28.79 15.17 -10.88
C LYS A 389 -28.94 13.65 -10.68
N PHE A 390 -29.69 12.96 -11.53
CA PHE A 390 -29.73 11.50 -11.58
C PHE A 390 -29.15 11.01 -12.91
N VAL A 391 -28.21 10.06 -12.84
CA VAL A 391 -27.44 9.54 -13.98
C VAL A 391 -27.68 8.04 -14.10
N LYS A 392 -28.25 7.62 -15.22
CA LYS A 392 -28.40 6.21 -15.58
C LYS A 392 -27.20 5.71 -16.37
N VAL A 393 -26.88 4.43 -16.21
CA VAL A 393 -25.81 3.74 -16.96
C VAL A 393 -26.40 2.67 -17.87
N ASN A 394 -25.70 2.33 -18.96
CA ASN A 394 -26.25 1.42 -19.98
C ASN A 394 -26.46 -0.03 -19.49
N ASN A 395 -25.74 -0.46 -18.45
CA ASN A 395 -25.73 -1.83 -17.94
C ASN A 395 -25.90 -1.87 -16.41
N PRO A 396 -27.00 -1.37 -15.82
CA PRO A 396 -27.10 -1.17 -14.38
C PRO A 396 -27.02 -2.48 -13.58
N ILE A 397 -26.35 -2.43 -12.43
CA ILE A 397 -26.58 -3.33 -11.30
C ILE A 397 -27.86 -2.82 -10.61
N PRO A 398 -28.95 -3.59 -10.58
CA PRO A 398 -30.18 -3.14 -9.94
C PRO A 398 -29.93 -2.71 -8.48
N ASN A 399 -30.65 -1.68 -8.05
CA ASN A 399 -30.69 -1.22 -6.66
C ASN A 399 -29.36 -0.66 -6.09
N HIS A 400 -28.29 -0.53 -6.88
CA HIS A 400 -26.99 -0.04 -6.42
C HIS A 400 -26.68 1.34 -6.99
N TYR A 401 -26.32 2.29 -6.13
CA TYR A 401 -26.11 3.70 -6.49
C TYR A 401 -24.85 4.28 -5.84
N VAL A 402 -24.25 5.28 -6.48
CA VAL A 402 -23.24 6.18 -5.89
C VAL A 402 -23.87 7.56 -5.72
N VAL A 403 -23.89 8.06 -4.48
CA VAL A 403 -24.34 9.41 -4.15
C VAL A 403 -23.10 10.30 -4.04
N VAL A 404 -23.03 11.35 -4.85
CA VAL A 404 -21.98 12.35 -4.80
C VAL A 404 -22.52 13.61 -4.14
N LEU A 405 -21.85 14.06 -3.08
CA LEU A 405 -22.21 15.22 -2.27
C LEU A 405 -21.56 16.49 -2.79
N ASN A 406 -22.10 17.64 -2.41
CA ASN A 406 -21.50 18.93 -2.73
C ASN A 406 -20.14 19.10 -2.01
N ASP A 407 -19.25 19.91 -2.59
CA ASP A 407 -17.89 20.06 -2.09
C ASP A 407 -17.81 20.86 -0.76
N ASP A 408 -18.90 21.53 -0.37
CA ASP A 408 -19.03 22.35 0.84
C ASP A 408 -19.56 21.60 2.08
N VAL A 409 -20.07 20.37 1.91
CA VAL A 409 -20.61 19.52 2.99
C VAL A 409 -19.60 19.30 4.12
N VAL A 410 -18.31 19.20 3.79
CA VAL A 410 -17.20 19.21 4.75
C VAL A 410 -15.97 19.79 4.05
N SER A 411 -15.16 20.60 4.74
CA SER A 411 -13.95 21.17 4.12
C SER A 411 -13.00 20.07 3.63
N SER A 412 -12.40 20.28 2.45
CA SER A 412 -11.35 19.39 1.94
C SER A 412 -10.08 19.41 2.82
N ASP A 413 -9.87 20.51 3.55
CA ASP A 413 -8.76 20.69 4.49
C ASP A 413 -9.03 20.07 5.87
N ALA A 414 -10.24 19.55 6.11
CA ALA A 414 -10.56 18.87 7.36
C ALA A 414 -9.78 17.53 7.49
N PRO A 415 -9.43 17.11 8.72
CA PRO A 415 -8.86 15.79 8.98
C PRO A 415 -9.70 14.66 8.36
N LEU A 416 -9.05 13.57 7.92
CA LEU A 416 -9.71 12.47 7.21
C LEU A 416 -10.84 11.83 8.02
N ASN A 417 -10.65 11.65 9.33
CA ASN A 417 -11.70 11.17 10.23
C ASN A 417 -12.90 12.12 10.28
N VAL A 418 -12.67 13.44 10.38
CA VAL A 418 -13.76 14.44 10.39
C VAL A 418 -14.52 14.44 9.06
N ARG A 419 -13.84 14.24 7.93
CA ARG A 419 -14.50 14.07 6.62
C ARG A 419 -15.31 12.77 6.56
N HIS A 420 -14.73 11.66 7.01
CA HIS A 420 -15.38 10.37 7.03
C HIS A 420 -16.64 10.39 7.90
N ASP A 421 -16.55 10.90 9.14
CA ASP A 421 -17.67 11.02 10.08
C ASP A 421 -18.81 11.88 9.53
N ALA A 422 -18.49 13.02 8.91
CA ALA A 422 -19.48 13.92 8.31
C ALA A 422 -20.23 13.26 7.13
N ILE A 423 -19.51 12.54 6.25
CA ILE A 423 -20.11 11.88 5.09
C ILE A 423 -20.86 10.60 5.52
N ALA A 424 -20.33 9.85 6.48
CA ALA A 424 -20.98 8.68 7.06
C ALA A 424 -22.28 9.04 7.79
N ALA A 425 -22.34 10.18 8.49
CA ALA A 425 -23.57 10.67 9.10
C ALA A 425 -24.69 10.89 8.07
N ILE A 426 -24.35 11.49 6.91
CA ILE A 426 -25.29 11.69 5.80
C ILE A 426 -25.69 10.36 5.17
N ALA A 427 -24.72 9.48 4.88
CA ALA A 427 -24.98 8.16 4.32
C ALA A 427 -25.93 7.33 5.21
N ASN A 428 -25.70 7.33 6.52
CA ASN A 428 -26.53 6.64 7.51
C ASN A 428 -27.94 7.26 7.62
N ALA A 429 -28.07 8.59 7.53
CA ALA A 429 -29.38 9.25 7.51
C ALA A 429 -30.19 8.86 6.27
N HIS A 430 -29.55 8.77 5.09
CA HIS A 430 -30.18 8.36 3.84
C HIS A 430 -30.59 6.88 3.89
N ALA A 431 -29.70 6.02 4.36
CA ALA A 431 -29.99 4.60 4.58
C ALA A 431 -31.18 4.39 5.53
N LEU A 432 -31.23 5.14 6.65
CA LEU A 432 -32.34 5.08 7.59
C LEU A 432 -33.66 5.59 6.98
N HIS A 433 -33.64 6.70 6.24
CA HIS A 433 -34.86 7.31 5.70
C HIS A 433 -35.44 6.52 4.52
N TYR A 434 -34.59 5.98 3.65
CA TYR A 434 -34.98 5.28 2.42
C TYR A 434 -34.91 3.74 2.52
N ALA A 435 -34.77 3.20 3.74
CA ALA A 435 -34.57 1.76 4.00
C ALA A 435 -33.43 1.13 3.18
N GLY A 436 -32.38 1.93 2.93
CA GLY A 436 -31.18 1.52 2.21
C GLY A 436 -30.09 0.95 3.10
N LYS A 437 -29.00 0.53 2.47
CA LYS A 437 -27.81 0.00 3.13
C LYS A 437 -26.56 0.67 2.56
N VAL A 438 -25.82 1.38 3.41
CA VAL A 438 -24.55 2.02 3.02
C VAL A 438 -23.52 0.95 2.66
N GLY A 439 -22.80 1.18 1.56
CA GLY A 439 -21.64 0.39 1.14
C GLY A 439 -20.33 1.04 1.59
N TYR A 440 -19.73 1.83 0.71
CA TYR A 440 -18.41 2.44 0.89
C TYR A 440 -18.53 3.96 1.01
N ILE A 441 -17.72 4.60 1.86
CA ILE A 441 -17.64 6.06 2.01
C ILE A 441 -16.46 6.59 1.20
N TYR A 442 -16.68 7.62 0.39
CA TYR A 442 -15.65 8.32 -0.37
C TYR A 442 -15.39 9.69 0.28
N GLU A 443 -14.18 9.91 0.81
CA GLU A 443 -13.81 11.16 1.51
C GLU A 443 -12.62 11.92 0.89
N THR A 444 -12.15 11.49 -0.29
CA THR A 444 -10.94 12.02 -0.95
C THR A 444 -11.21 12.59 -2.35
N ALA A 445 -11.11 11.77 -3.40
CA ALA A 445 -11.23 12.20 -4.80
C ALA A 445 -12.64 12.71 -5.18
N LEU A 446 -13.65 12.25 -4.43
CA LEU A 446 -15.00 12.80 -4.38
C LEU A 446 -15.50 12.66 -2.94
N LYS A 447 -16.50 13.47 -2.56
CA LYS A 447 -17.22 13.36 -1.29
C LYS A 447 -18.54 12.66 -1.56
N GLY A 448 -18.82 11.54 -0.91
CA GLY A 448 -19.99 10.73 -1.24
C GLY A 448 -19.93 9.33 -0.67
N TYR A 449 -20.85 8.46 -1.11
CA TYR A 449 -20.90 7.06 -0.69
C TYR A 449 -21.62 6.20 -1.71
N SER A 450 -21.41 4.88 -1.65
CA SER A 450 -22.29 3.92 -2.32
C SER A 450 -23.42 3.47 -1.38
N ILE A 451 -24.59 3.21 -1.96
CA ILE A 451 -25.79 2.79 -1.22
C ILE A 451 -26.60 1.79 -2.05
N GLU A 452 -27.07 0.73 -1.38
CA GLU A 452 -28.09 -0.18 -1.89
C GLU A 452 -29.47 0.34 -1.47
N LEU A 453 -30.42 0.48 -2.38
CA LEU A 453 -31.75 1.05 -2.14
C LEU A 453 -32.85 0.12 -2.66
N PRO A 454 -34.00 -0.02 -1.97
CA PRO A 454 -35.03 -0.98 -2.37
C PRO A 454 -35.71 -0.63 -3.70
N GLU A 455 -35.79 0.66 -4.05
CA GLU A 455 -36.47 1.17 -5.25
C GLU A 455 -35.72 2.37 -5.86
N GLU A 456 -35.74 2.49 -7.19
CA GLU A 456 -35.15 3.62 -7.94
C GLU A 456 -35.73 4.98 -7.51
N ALA A 457 -37.00 5.02 -7.10
CA ALA A 457 -37.66 6.23 -6.61
C ALA A 457 -36.92 6.86 -5.42
N ALA A 458 -36.29 6.04 -4.56
CA ALA A 458 -35.47 6.53 -3.46
C ALA A 458 -34.16 7.17 -3.96
N ALA A 459 -33.50 6.58 -4.96
CA ALA A 459 -32.29 7.16 -5.55
C ALA A 459 -32.58 8.50 -6.24
N ILE A 460 -33.72 8.61 -6.92
CA ILE A 460 -34.22 9.86 -7.49
C ILE A 460 -34.54 10.88 -6.39
N ALA A 461 -35.17 10.47 -5.29
CA ALA A 461 -35.46 11.36 -4.16
C ALA A 461 -34.17 11.92 -3.54
N ILE A 462 -33.19 11.06 -3.24
CA ILE A 462 -31.85 11.44 -2.77
C ILE A 462 -31.18 12.42 -3.74
N SER A 463 -31.28 12.19 -5.05
CA SER A 463 -30.69 13.08 -6.06
C SER A 463 -31.22 14.52 -5.99
N ASN A 464 -32.42 14.74 -5.45
CA ASN A 464 -33.03 16.05 -5.30
C ASN A 464 -32.68 16.75 -3.98
N GLU A 465 -31.95 16.10 -3.06
CA GLU A 465 -31.57 16.75 -1.80
C GLU A 465 -30.60 17.93 -2.00
N PRO A 466 -30.64 18.96 -1.12
CA PRO A 466 -29.78 20.14 -1.24
C PRO A 466 -28.28 19.82 -1.20
N GLN A 467 -27.89 18.88 -0.34
CA GLN A 467 -26.50 18.45 -0.10
C GLN A 467 -25.93 17.51 -1.16
N VAL A 468 -26.79 16.99 -2.06
CA VAL A 468 -26.43 16.02 -3.10
C VAL A 468 -26.14 16.73 -4.41
N LYS A 469 -24.97 16.47 -4.98
CA LYS A 469 -24.47 17.03 -6.24
C LYS A 469 -25.07 16.26 -7.42
N TRP A 470 -25.00 14.92 -7.37
CA TRP A 470 -25.75 13.99 -8.22
C TRP A 470 -25.75 12.57 -7.63
N VAL A 471 -26.56 11.68 -8.21
CA VAL A 471 -26.61 10.24 -7.93
C VAL A 471 -26.45 9.49 -9.25
N GLU A 472 -25.65 8.43 -9.24
CA GLU A 472 -25.34 7.59 -10.41
C GLU A 472 -25.68 6.12 -10.14
N GLU A 473 -26.32 5.45 -11.09
CA GLU A 473 -26.52 3.99 -11.06
C GLU A 473 -25.17 3.26 -11.20
N VAL A 474 -24.89 2.30 -10.32
CA VAL A 474 -23.72 1.43 -10.48
C VAL A 474 -23.94 0.50 -11.67
N GLY A 475 -22.96 0.38 -12.57
CA GLY A 475 -23.05 -0.46 -13.76
C GLY A 475 -22.17 -1.72 -13.71
N THR A 476 -22.63 -2.79 -14.36
CA THR A 476 -21.79 -3.91 -14.78
C THR A 476 -21.01 -3.55 -16.05
N LEU A 477 -19.74 -3.96 -16.11
CA LEU A 477 -18.99 -4.00 -17.35
C LEU A 477 -19.06 -5.42 -17.91
N GLN A 478 -19.86 -5.61 -18.97
CA GLN A 478 -19.80 -6.85 -19.74
C GLN A 478 -18.49 -6.90 -20.52
N PHE A 479 -17.59 -7.81 -20.13
CA PHE A 479 -16.39 -8.14 -20.88
C PHE A 479 -16.74 -9.06 -22.06
N GLY A 480 -17.46 -8.50 -23.04
CA GLY A 480 -17.57 -9.11 -24.35
C GLY A 480 -16.20 -9.11 -25.02
N ILE A 481 -15.76 -10.27 -25.54
CA ILE A 481 -14.68 -10.31 -26.52
C ILE A 481 -15.29 -9.90 -27.87
N GLU A 482 -15.72 -8.65 -27.95
CA GLU A 482 -16.10 -7.99 -29.19
C GLU A 482 -15.04 -6.96 -29.54
N SER A 483 -14.56 -7.08 -30.78
CA SER A 483 -13.42 -6.38 -31.33
C SER A 483 -13.59 -4.87 -31.35
N ASN A 484 -12.81 -4.15 -30.55
CA ASN A 484 -12.43 -2.75 -30.80
C ASN A 484 -11.05 -2.40 -30.20
N ILE A 485 -10.10 -3.34 -30.29
CA ILE A 485 -8.67 -3.04 -30.07
C ILE A 485 -8.11 -2.49 -31.38
N THR A 486 -7.97 -1.17 -31.50
CA THR A 486 -7.17 -0.59 -32.60
C THR A 486 -6.54 0.75 -32.22
N ARG A 487 -5.31 0.95 -32.72
CA ARG A 487 -4.49 2.18 -32.65
C ARG A 487 -3.98 2.44 -31.22
N ASN A 488 -2.67 2.56 -30.98
CA ASN A 488 -1.87 3.73 -31.37
C ASN A 488 -0.33 3.46 -31.19
N VAL A 489 0.52 3.53 -32.23
CA VAL A 489 1.99 3.81 -32.14
C VAL A 489 2.47 4.77 -33.26
N SER A 490 3.39 5.70 -33.00
CA SER A 490 4.29 6.29 -34.03
C SER A 490 5.59 6.78 -33.36
N ALA A 491 6.67 6.86 -34.13
CA ALA A 491 8.04 6.88 -33.60
C ALA A 491 8.64 8.28 -33.46
N SER A 492 9.45 8.51 -32.41
CA SER A 492 10.68 9.33 -32.47
C SER A 492 11.43 9.38 -31.13
N TYR A 493 12.27 8.37 -30.86
CA TYR A 493 13.69 8.56 -30.49
C TYR A 493 14.36 7.20 -30.28
N ALA A 494 15.40 6.92 -31.06
CA ALA A 494 16.25 5.75 -30.85
C ALA A 494 17.73 6.19 -30.98
N PRO A 495 18.42 6.44 -29.87
CA PRO A 495 19.87 6.40 -29.86
C PRO A 495 20.33 4.94 -29.70
N ASN A 496 21.01 4.44 -30.73
CA ASN A 496 21.90 3.28 -30.73
C ASN A 496 21.28 1.87 -30.55
N GLY A 497 21.04 1.22 -31.69
CA GLY A 497 21.74 -0.03 -32.03
C GLY A 497 21.27 -1.36 -31.42
N ALA A 498 20.34 -1.38 -30.46
CA ALA A 498 19.79 -2.64 -29.94
C ALA A 498 18.53 -3.05 -30.71
N THR A 499 18.60 -4.14 -31.48
CA THR A 499 17.42 -4.82 -32.03
C THR A 499 16.60 -5.43 -30.89
N SER A 500 15.59 -4.71 -30.41
CA SER A 500 14.58 -5.29 -29.52
C SER A 500 13.81 -6.36 -30.30
N GLN A 501 14.13 -7.63 -30.05
CA GLN A 501 13.32 -8.75 -30.51
C GLN A 501 11.93 -8.63 -29.88
N THR A 502 10.98 -8.07 -30.62
CA THR A 502 9.57 -8.08 -30.26
C THR A 502 9.09 -9.53 -30.24
N LEU A 503 8.55 -9.92 -29.09
CA LEU A 503 7.93 -11.20 -28.84
C LEU A 503 6.90 -11.57 -29.93
N PRO A 504 6.86 -12.81 -30.47
CA PRO A 504 5.77 -13.25 -31.32
C PRO A 504 4.42 -13.00 -30.65
N ALA A 505 3.48 -12.39 -31.38
CA ALA A 505 2.25 -11.83 -30.80
C ALA A 505 1.47 -12.83 -29.92
N TYR A 506 1.29 -14.07 -30.40
CA TYR A 506 0.58 -15.11 -29.66
C TYR A 506 1.27 -15.47 -28.32
N ILE A 507 2.60 -15.37 -28.21
CA ILE A 507 3.32 -15.63 -26.96
C ILE A 507 3.10 -14.45 -25.99
N ALA A 508 3.12 -13.21 -26.50
CA ALA A 508 2.80 -12.04 -25.69
C ALA A 508 1.36 -12.10 -25.15
N GLU A 509 0.40 -12.54 -25.97
CA GLU A 509 -1.00 -12.75 -25.57
C GLU A 509 -1.14 -13.87 -24.54
N LEU A 510 -0.47 -15.02 -24.73
CA LEU A 510 -0.43 -16.11 -23.74
C LEU A 510 0.13 -15.63 -22.39
N ILE A 511 1.25 -14.90 -22.39
CA ILE A 511 1.84 -14.31 -21.18
C ILE A 511 0.87 -13.32 -20.53
N THR A 512 0.27 -12.42 -21.32
CA THR A 512 -0.68 -11.40 -20.82
C THR A 512 -1.89 -12.04 -20.17
N LEU A 513 -2.47 -13.07 -20.80
CA LEU A 513 -3.60 -13.83 -20.25
C LEU A 513 -3.22 -14.53 -18.94
N LEU A 514 -2.07 -15.20 -18.90
CA LEU A 514 -1.61 -15.96 -17.72
C LEU A 514 -1.27 -15.05 -16.55
N VAL A 515 -0.52 -13.97 -16.77
CA VAL A 515 -0.15 -13.00 -15.72
C VAL A 515 -1.35 -12.12 -15.34
N GLY A 516 -2.34 -11.97 -16.22
CA GLY A 516 -3.62 -11.32 -15.92
C GLY A 516 -4.61 -12.20 -15.14
N SER A 517 -4.46 -13.53 -15.20
CA SER A 517 -5.43 -14.50 -14.66
C SER A 517 -5.67 -14.35 -13.14
N PRO A 518 -6.88 -14.65 -12.63
CA PRO A 518 -7.18 -14.65 -11.20
C PRO A 518 -6.17 -15.47 -10.37
N GLU A 519 -5.77 -16.62 -10.90
CA GLU A 519 -4.78 -17.51 -10.29
C GLU A 519 -3.39 -16.85 -10.15
N PHE A 520 -3.02 -15.94 -11.07
CA PHE A 520 -1.80 -15.14 -10.95
C PHE A 520 -1.99 -13.86 -10.12
N GLN A 521 -3.22 -13.42 -9.88
CA GLN A 521 -3.49 -12.41 -8.85
C GLN A 521 -3.38 -12.99 -7.44
N GLN A 522 -3.57 -14.30 -7.27
CA GLN A 522 -3.69 -14.97 -5.97
C GLN A 522 -2.45 -15.80 -5.56
N ARG A 523 -2.09 -15.78 -4.28
CA ARG A 523 -1.00 -16.55 -3.69
C ARG A 523 -1.44 -17.40 -2.50
#